data_AF-A0A932QQC4-F1
#
_entry.id   AF-A0A932QQC4-F1
#
_cell.length_a   1.000
_cell.length_b   1.000
_cell.length_c   1.000
_cell.angle_alpha   90.00
_cell.angle_beta   90.00
_cell.angle_gamma   90.00
#
_symmetry.space_group_name_H-M   'P 1'
#
loop_
_entity.id
_entity.type
_entity.pdbx_description
1 polymer ?
#
loop_
_entity_poly.entity_id
_entity_poly.type
_entity_poly.pdbx_seq_one_letter_code
_entity_poly.pdbx_strand_id
1 'polypeptide(L)'
;MKNEGGFTLIEIVISLAIISISLVILVAALNRTVFTAAENTVLTNAVMLGGEKMQLAMNGDFPDTGTLDWKTDARYPGYRFREVVHSTPLPDVMRVAVEVEHEKDKAFELQGYVIRRVGQ
;
A
#
# COMPACT_ATOMS: atom_id res chain seq x y z
N MET A 1 -52.02 33.54 -26.83
CA MET A 1 -50.98 33.28 -27.85
C MET A 1 -49.83 32.58 -27.14
N LYS A 2 -49.57 31.32 -27.47
CA LYS A 2 -48.60 30.48 -26.77
C LYS A 2 -47.26 30.63 -27.48
N ASN A 3 -46.32 31.34 -26.87
CA ASN A 3 -44.97 31.49 -27.42
C ASN A 3 -44.18 30.24 -27.00
N GLU A 4 -44.17 29.23 -27.85
CA GLU A 4 -43.32 28.04 -27.68
C GLU A 4 -41.89 28.46 -28.10
N GLY A 5 -41.16 29.01 -27.13
CA GLY A 5 -39.78 29.46 -27.32
C GLY A 5 -38.88 28.28 -27.69
N GLY A 6 -38.45 28.24 -28.95
CA GLY A 6 -37.45 27.28 -29.41
C GLY A 6 -36.09 27.53 -28.77
N PHE A 7 -35.33 26.45 -28.56
CA PHE A 7 -33.94 26.53 -28.10
C PHE A 7 -33.10 27.37 -29.04
N THR A 8 -32.31 28.29 -28.47
CA THR A 8 -31.42 29.13 -29.27
C THR A 8 -30.16 28.36 -29.64
N LEU A 9 -29.54 28.67 -30.79
CA LEU A 9 -28.28 28.05 -31.21
C LEU A 9 -27.19 28.24 -30.14
N ILE A 10 -27.13 29.43 -29.52
CA ILE A 10 -26.16 29.75 -28.48
C ILE A 10 -26.35 28.88 -27.24
N GLU A 11 -27.58 28.53 -26.89
CA GLU A 11 -27.89 27.70 -25.72
C GLU A 11 -27.45 26.25 -25.91
N ILE A 12 -27.60 25.69 -27.13
CA ILE A 12 -27.07 24.36 -27.44
C ILE A 12 -25.54 24.38 -27.42
N VAL A 13 -24.90 25.42 -27.94
CA VAL A 13 -23.43 25.55 -27.94
C VAL A 13 -22.89 25.65 -26.51
N ILE A 14 -23.54 26.44 -25.64
CA ILE A 14 -23.16 26.55 -24.22
C ILE A 14 -23.38 25.22 -23.51
N SER A 15 -24.52 24.56 -23.74
CA SER A 15 -24.81 23.25 -23.16
C SER A 15 -23.76 22.22 -23.55
N LEU A 16 -23.40 22.16 -24.83
CA LEU A 16 -22.36 21.26 -25.32
C LEU A 16 -20.99 21.59 -24.71
N ALA A 17 -20.64 22.88 -24.58
CA ALA A 17 -19.40 23.29 -23.94
C ALA A 17 -19.32 22.81 -22.48
N ILE A 18 -20.40 22.95 -21.72
CA ILE A 18 -20.47 22.47 -20.32
C ILE A 18 -20.34 20.94 -20.28
N ILE A 19 -21.04 20.23 -21.17
CA ILE A 19 -20.98 18.75 -21.24
C ILE A 19 -19.56 18.30 -21.58
N SER A 20 -18.90 18.91 -22.56
CA SER A 20 -17.54 18.57 -22.96
C SER A 20 -16.54 18.77 -21.82
N ILE A 21 -16.61 19.90 -21.10
CA ILE A 21 -15.74 20.16 -19.93
C ILE A 21 -15.99 19.12 -18.84
N SER A 22 -17.27 18.84 -18.55
CA SER A 22 -17.67 17.86 -17.54
C SER A 22 -17.17 16.45 -17.87
N LEU A 23 -17.21 16.07 -19.14
CA LEU A 23 -16.75 14.76 -19.60
C LEU A 23 -15.24 14.59 -19.44
N VAL A 24 -14.45 15.62 -19.75
CA VAL A 24 -12.99 15.60 -19.55
C VAL A 24 -12.66 15.43 -18.06
N ILE A 25 -13.35 16.18 -17.19
CA ILE A 25 -13.16 16.08 -15.74
C ILE A 25 -13.54 14.67 -15.25
N LEU A 26 -14.65 14.11 -15.73
CA LEU A 26 -15.10 12.78 -15.37
C LEU A 26 -14.07 11.70 -15.76
N VAL A 27 -13.54 11.75 -16.98
CA VAL A 27 -12.51 10.79 -17.44
C VAL A 27 -11.25 10.91 -16.58
N ALA A 28 -10.82 12.14 -16.26
CA ALA A 28 -9.67 12.35 -15.38
C ALA A 28 -9.89 11.77 -13.97
N ALA A 29 -11.09 11.95 -13.40
CA ALA A 29 -11.45 11.41 -12.09
C ALA A 29 -11.50 9.88 -12.08
N LEU A 30 -12.05 9.26 -13.12
CA LEU A 30 -12.10 7.81 -13.27
C LEU A 30 -10.70 7.21 -13.37
N ASN A 31 -9.83 7.78 -14.20
CA ASN A 31 -8.45 7.33 -14.32
C ASN A 31 -7.73 7.39 -12.98
N ARG A 32 -7.84 8.52 -12.26
CA ARG A 32 -7.24 8.68 -10.93
C ARG A 32 -7.71 7.61 -9.95
N THR A 33 -9.00 7.28 -9.98
CA THR A 33 -9.60 6.25 -9.11
C THR A 33 -9.01 4.88 -9.36
N VAL A 34 -8.81 4.50 -10.63
CA VAL A 34 -8.19 3.22 -11.02
C VAL A 34 -6.75 3.13 -10.53
N PHE A 35 -5.94 4.17 -10.72
CA PHE A 35 -4.55 4.17 -10.25
C PHE A 35 -4.46 4.07 -8.73
N THR A 36 -5.27 4.84 -7.99
CA THR A 36 -5.30 4.77 -6.53
C THR A 36 -5.78 3.41 -6.02
N ALA A 37 -6.75 2.77 -6.68
CA ALA A 37 -7.19 1.43 -6.29
C ALA A 37 -6.10 0.37 -6.48
N ALA A 38 -5.32 0.46 -7.58
CA ALA A 38 -4.19 -0.43 -7.82
C ALA A 38 -3.09 -0.24 -6.75
N GLU A 39 -2.73 1.00 -6.46
CA GLU A 39 -1.74 1.34 -5.42
C GLU A 39 -2.17 0.85 -4.03
N ASN A 40 -3.44 1.06 -3.66
CA ASN A 40 -4.00 0.57 -2.39
C ASN A 40 -3.95 -0.95 -2.28
N THR A 41 -4.14 -1.67 -3.40
CA THR A 41 -4.05 -3.13 -3.43
C THR A 41 -2.62 -3.59 -3.16
N VAL A 42 -1.62 -2.91 -3.75
CA VAL A 42 -0.21 -3.20 -3.51
C VAL A 42 0.16 -3.01 -2.06
N LEU A 43 -0.23 -1.87 -1.48
CA LEU A 43 0.06 -1.57 -0.08
C LEU A 43 -0.65 -2.55 0.87
N THR A 44 -1.91 -2.88 0.61
CA THR A 44 -2.68 -3.82 1.46
C THR A 44 -2.01 -5.19 1.48
N ASN A 45 -1.61 -5.71 0.32
CA ASN A 45 -0.91 -7.00 0.24
C ASN A 45 0.45 -6.94 0.95
N ALA A 46 1.21 -5.85 0.77
CA ALA A 46 2.49 -5.67 1.43
C ALA A 46 2.36 -5.61 2.97
N VAL A 47 1.33 -4.94 3.48
CA VAL A 47 1.01 -4.86 4.91
C VAL A 47 0.60 -6.23 5.47
N MET A 48 -0.26 -6.95 4.76
CA MET A 48 -0.72 -8.29 5.18
C MET A 48 0.45 -9.28 5.22
N LEU A 49 1.30 -9.29 4.19
CA LEU A 49 2.51 -10.11 4.16
C LEU A 49 3.48 -9.70 5.29
N GLY A 50 3.77 -8.41 5.42
CA GLY A 50 4.69 -7.90 6.44
C GLY A 50 4.21 -8.20 7.87
N GLY A 51 2.91 -8.05 8.13
CA GLY A 51 2.29 -8.36 9.40
C GLY A 51 2.37 -9.85 9.74
N GLU A 52 2.08 -10.72 8.79
CA GLU A 52 2.18 -12.17 8.98
C GLU A 52 3.62 -12.59 9.30
N LYS A 53 4.61 -12.09 8.55
CA LYS A 53 6.03 -12.41 8.81
C LYS A 53 6.53 -11.82 10.11
N MET A 54 6.09 -10.62 10.48
CA MET A 54 6.41 -10.02 11.78
C MET A 54 5.86 -10.86 12.92
N GLN A 55 4.62 -11.34 12.83
CA GLN A 55 4.05 -12.23 13.84
C GLN A 55 4.86 -13.52 13.98
N LEU A 56 5.31 -14.12 12.88
CA LEU A 56 6.17 -15.30 12.91
C LEU A 56 7.53 -15.00 13.55
N ALA A 57 8.16 -13.88 13.21
CA ALA A 57 9.43 -13.45 13.77
C ALA A 57 9.33 -13.13 15.28
N MET A 58 8.18 -12.64 15.74
CA MET A 58 7.93 -12.33 17.15
C MET A 58 7.56 -13.54 18.01
N ASN A 59 6.99 -14.59 17.40
CA ASN A 59 6.55 -15.80 18.11
C ASN A 59 7.67 -16.84 18.32
N GLY A 60 8.84 -16.64 17.69
CA GLY A 60 9.99 -17.53 17.81
C GLY A 60 10.83 -17.31 19.06
N ASP A 61 11.96 -18.02 19.12
CA ASP A 61 13.00 -17.77 20.12
C ASP A 61 13.59 -16.36 19.95
N PHE A 62 14.21 -15.87 21.02
CA PHE A 62 14.85 -14.55 21.02
C PHE A 62 15.87 -14.47 19.86
N PRO A 63 15.69 -13.55 18.89
CA PRO A 63 16.39 -13.63 17.62
C PRO A 63 17.86 -13.19 17.73
N ASP A 64 18.72 -13.87 16.98
CA ASP A 64 20.09 -13.41 16.75
C ASP A 64 20.10 -12.20 15.80
N THR A 65 21.09 -11.33 15.96
CA THR A 65 21.28 -10.17 15.07
C THR A 65 21.70 -10.60 13.67
N GLY A 66 21.13 -9.96 12.65
CA GLY A 66 21.50 -10.22 11.26
C GLY A 66 20.41 -9.85 10.27
N THR A 67 20.75 -9.92 8.99
CA THR A 67 19.82 -9.73 7.88
C THR A 67 19.62 -11.07 7.20
N LEU A 68 18.36 -11.52 7.11
CA LEU A 68 18.01 -12.67 6.30
C LEU A 68 17.96 -12.28 4.82
N ASP A 69 18.25 -13.25 3.96
CA ASP A 69 18.09 -13.08 2.52
C ASP A 69 16.62 -12.85 2.14
N TRP A 70 16.42 -12.21 1.00
CA TRP A 70 15.10 -12.02 0.41
C TRP A 70 14.43 -13.36 0.11
N LYS A 71 13.20 -13.49 0.60
CA LYS A 71 12.34 -14.66 0.40
C LYS A 71 11.06 -14.26 -0.32
N THR A 72 10.46 -15.21 -1.01
CA THR A 72 9.14 -15.06 -1.65
C THR A 72 8.11 -15.92 -0.93
N ASP A 73 6.83 -15.58 -1.09
CA ASP A 73 5.71 -16.37 -0.58
C ASP A 73 4.75 -16.66 -1.73
N ALA A 74 4.39 -17.93 -1.94
CA ALA A 74 3.54 -18.34 -3.05
C ALA A 74 2.14 -17.70 -3.01
N ARG A 75 1.68 -17.26 -1.82
CA ARG A 75 0.40 -16.56 -1.64
C ARG A 75 0.45 -15.10 -2.08
N TYR A 76 1.64 -14.52 -2.18
CA TYR A 76 1.88 -13.13 -2.56
C TYR A 76 2.84 -13.06 -3.76
N PRO A 77 2.39 -13.47 -4.97
CA PRO A 77 3.22 -13.42 -6.16
C PRO A 77 3.64 -11.98 -6.49
N GLY A 78 4.91 -11.80 -6.88
CA GLY A 78 5.47 -10.47 -7.16
C GLY A 78 6.02 -9.74 -5.92
N TYR A 79 5.77 -10.27 -4.71
CA TYR A 79 6.31 -9.73 -3.46
C TYR A 79 7.51 -10.54 -2.99
N ARG A 80 8.47 -9.84 -2.40
CA ARG A 80 9.55 -10.44 -1.63
C ARG A 80 9.67 -9.74 -0.29
N PHE A 81 10.11 -10.46 0.71
CA PHE A 81 10.30 -9.94 2.06
C PHE A 81 11.67 -10.35 2.60
N ARG A 82 12.17 -9.59 3.56
CA ARG A 82 13.33 -9.97 4.37
C ARG A 82 13.14 -9.51 5.80
N GLU A 83 13.81 -10.22 6.71
CA GLU A 83 13.81 -9.89 8.12
C GLU A 83 15.19 -9.35 8.48
N VAL A 84 15.21 -8.26 9.25
CA VAL A 84 16.42 -7.57 9.67
C VAL A 84 16.35 -7.39 11.17
N VAL A 85 17.28 -8.03 11.89
CA VAL A 85 17.35 -7.98 13.35
C VAL A 85 18.57 -7.17 13.74
N HIS A 86 18.32 -6.10 14.49
CA HIS A 86 19.33 -5.20 15.01
C HIS A 86 19.39 -5.27 16.53
N SER A 87 20.61 -5.27 17.07
CA SER A 87 20.81 -5.02 18.49
C SER A 87 20.35 -3.62 18.85
N THR A 88 19.87 -3.47 20.07
CA THR A 88 19.58 -2.16 20.66
C THR A 88 20.56 -1.89 21.80
N PRO A 89 20.64 -0.64 22.31
CA PRO A 89 21.43 -0.33 23.50
C PRO A 89 21.01 -1.13 24.75
N LEU A 90 19.81 -1.71 24.76
CA LEU A 90 19.32 -2.56 25.83
C LEU A 90 19.66 -4.03 25.48
N PRO A 91 20.46 -4.74 26.30
CA PRO A 91 20.99 -6.07 25.96
C PRO A 91 19.91 -7.15 25.80
N ASP A 92 18.76 -6.97 26.46
CA ASP A 92 17.62 -7.89 26.40
C ASP A 92 16.53 -7.45 25.41
N VAL A 93 16.81 -6.45 24.55
CA VAL A 93 15.86 -5.95 23.55
C VAL A 93 16.51 -5.98 22.17
N MET A 94 15.84 -6.67 21.25
CA MET A 94 16.20 -6.69 19.83
C MET A 94 15.15 -5.93 19.03
N ARG A 95 15.60 -5.16 18.04
CA ARG A 95 14.72 -4.52 17.06
C ARG A 95 14.62 -5.44 15.84
N VAL A 96 13.41 -5.87 15.51
CA VAL A 96 13.13 -6.68 14.33
C VAL A 96 12.42 -5.80 13.31
N ALA A 97 12.90 -5.78 12.07
CA ALA A 97 12.26 -5.12 10.95
C ALA A 97 11.91 -6.17 9.89
N VAL A 98 10.70 -6.08 9.34
CA VAL A 98 10.28 -6.83 8.18
C VAL A 98 10.12 -5.85 7.03
N GLU A 99 10.95 -6.01 6.01
CA GLU A 99 10.88 -5.21 4.79
C GLU A 99 10.16 -6.00 3.71
N VAL A 100 9.26 -5.33 2.99
CA VAL A 100 8.49 -5.90 1.88
C VAL A 100 8.68 -5.05 0.63
N GLU A 101 9.01 -5.73 -0.46
CA GLU A 101 9.16 -5.13 -1.79
C GLU A 101 8.18 -5.75 -2.77
N HIS A 102 7.68 -4.93 -3.69
CA HIS A 102 6.89 -5.32 -4.84
C HIS A 102 7.61 -4.86 -6.10
N GLU A 103 7.89 -5.77 -7.05
CA GLU A 103 8.56 -5.44 -8.32
C GLU A 103 9.90 -4.68 -8.18
N LYS A 104 10.61 -4.89 -7.05
CA LYS A 104 11.88 -4.22 -6.64
C LYS A 104 11.72 -2.80 -6.09
N ASP A 105 10.50 -2.29 -5.97
CA ASP A 105 10.22 -1.08 -5.22
C ASP A 105 9.86 -1.41 -3.77
N LYS A 106 10.33 -0.58 -2.84
CA LYS A 106 10.01 -0.71 -1.43
C LYS A 106 8.53 -0.38 -1.23
N ALA A 107 7.74 -1.40 -0.92
CA ALA A 107 6.30 -1.27 -0.75
C ALA A 107 5.95 -0.93 0.71
N PHE A 108 6.63 -1.55 1.68
CA PHE A 108 6.30 -1.42 3.08
C PHE A 108 7.45 -1.87 4.00
N GLU A 109 7.54 -1.29 5.19
CA GLU A 109 8.43 -1.77 6.26
C GLU A 109 7.69 -1.73 7.59
N LEU A 110 7.77 -2.82 8.34
CA LEU A 110 7.22 -2.93 9.68
C LEU A 110 8.36 -3.14 10.69
N GLN A 111 8.36 -2.38 11.77
CA GLN A 111 9.36 -2.51 12.85
C GLN A 111 8.68 -2.93 14.15
N GLY A 112 9.35 -3.79 14.90
CA GLY A 112 8.92 -4.26 16.20
C GLY A 112 10.11 -4.48 17.14
N TYR A 113 9.80 -4.67 18.42
CA TYR A 113 10.80 -4.91 19.47
C TYR A 113 10.47 -6.21 20.20
N VAL A 114 11.47 -7.08 20.31
CA VAL A 114 11.37 -8.35 21.04
C VAL A 114 12.18 -8.22 22.31
N ILE A 115 11.57 -8.55 23.45
CA ILE A 115 12.20 -8.49 24.77
C ILE A 115 12.44 -9.91 25.25
N ARG A 116 13.67 -10.21 25.68
CA ARG A 116 14.01 -11.49 26.30
C ARG A 116 13.25 -11.63 27.62
N ARG A 117 12.32 -12.57 27.69
CA ARG A 117 11.66 -12.89 28.97
C ARG A 117 12.61 -13.70 29.83
N VAL A 118 13.19 -13.05 30.83
CA VAL A 118 13.93 -13.71 31.90
C VAL A 118 12.92 -14.32 32.88
N GLY A 119 12.70 -15.63 32.78
CA GLY A 119 12.15 -16.52 33.81
C GLY A 119 10.82 -16.17 34.51
N GLN A 120 9.83 -17.05 34.38
CA GLN A 120 9.22 -17.65 35.58
C GLN A 120 10.05 -18.88 35.94
#